data_AF-A0A6N2I5K5-F1
#
_entry.id   AF-A0A6N2I5K5-F1
#
_cell.length_a   1.000
_cell.length_b   1.000
_cell.length_c   1.000
_cell.angle_alpha   90.00
_cell.angle_beta   90.00
_cell.angle_gamma   90.00
#
_symmetry.space_group_name_H-M   'P 1'
#
loop_
_entity.id
_entity.type
_entity.pdbx_description
1 polymer ?
#
loop_
_entity_poly.entity_id
_entity_poly.type
_entity_poly.pdbx_seq_one_letter_code
_entity_poly.pdbx_strand_id
1 'polypeptide(L)'
;MRELIDAREWLTVFLLPACSPDLNPVEGVWAHVKRSLANLAVVALDRLEVLVRNRLKRLQYRPETLDGFIAGTGLTLDNPTSP
;
A
#
# COMPACT_ATOMS: atom_id res chain seq x y z
N MET A 1 -5.49 -17.12 -10.51
CA MET A 1 -4.62 -15.92 -10.41
C MET A 1 -3.81 -15.70 -11.67
N ARG A 2 -3.03 -16.67 -12.16
CA ARG A 2 -2.24 -16.52 -13.40
C ARG A 2 -3.09 -16.14 -14.61
N GLU A 3 -4.19 -16.84 -14.85
CA GLU A 3 -5.15 -16.54 -15.93
C GLU A 3 -5.74 -15.11 -15.83
N LEU A 4 -5.94 -14.59 -14.61
CA LEU A 4 -6.42 -13.21 -14.43
C LEU A 4 -5.34 -12.18 -14.77
N ILE A 5 -4.08 -12.49 -14.50
CA ILE A 5 -2.95 -11.64 -14.87
C ILE A 5 -2.77 -11.67 -16.39
N ASP A 6 -2.76 -12.88 -16.98
CA ASP A 6 -2.56 -13.07 -18.42
C ASP A 6 -3.67 -12.42 -19.26
N ALA A 7 -4.90 -12.31 -18.72
CA ALA A 7 -6.01 -11.61 -19.36
C ALA A 7 -5.88 -10.05 -19.34
N ARG A 8 -4.82 -9.48 -18.75
CA ARG A 8 -4.64 -8.03 -18.57
C ARG A 8 -3.28 -7.59 -19.09
N GLU A 9 -3.20 -7.26 -20.37
CA GLU A 9 -1.96 -6.80 -21.03
C GLU A 9 -1.35 -5.53 -20.41
N TRP A 10 -2.16 -4.71 -19.72
CA TRP A 10 -1.71 -3.49 -19.04
C TRP A 10 -1.07 -3.73 -17.66
N LEU A 11 -1.13 -4.96 -17.12
CA LEU A 11 -0.71 -5.27 -15.76
C LEU A 11 0.70 -5.88 -15.71
N THR A 12 1.68 -5.11 -15.27
CA THR A 12 3.03 -5.62 -14.95
C THR A 12 3.05 -6.19 -13.53
N VAL A 13 3.52 -7.43 -13.36
CA VAL A 13 3.62 -8.09 -12.05
C VAL A 13 5.08 -8.28 -11.66
N PHE A 14 5.45 -7.75 -10.49
CA PHE A 14 6.75 -7.96 -9.88
C PHE A 14 6.63 -9.04 -8.80
N LEU A 15 7.44 -10.09 -8.89
CA LEU A 15 7.50 -11.15 -7.87
C LEU A 15 8.51 -10.76 -6.79
N LEU A 16 8.05 -10.68 -5.55
CA LEU A 16 8.92 -10.47 -4.40
C LEU A 16 9.36 -11.82 -3.82
N PRO A 17 10.56 -11.91 -3.21
CA PRO A 17 10.96 -13.09 -2.47
C PRO A 17 9.99 -13.40 -1.34
N ALA A 18 9.88 -14.69 -0.99
CA ALA A 18 9.05 -15.11 0.14
C ALA A 18 9.56 -14.47 1.44
N CYS A 19 8.62 -14.04 2.30
CA CYS A 19 8.92 -13.45 3.60
C CYS A 19 9.76 -12.15 3.54
N SER A 20 9.59 -11.33 2.49
CA SER A 20 10.21 -10.00 2.36
C SER A 20 9.21 -8.85 2.57
N PRO A 21 8.69 -8.64 3.79
CA PRO A 21 7.74 -7.55 4.07
C PRO A 21 8.37 -6.16 3.89
N ASP A 22 9.69 -6.06 4.05
CA ASP A 22 10.49 -4.85 3.80
C ASP A 22 10.41 -4.35 2.35
N LEU A 23 10.13 -5.26 1.40
CA LEU A 23 9.96 -4.92 -0.01
C LEU A 23 8.50 -4.61 -0.40
N ASN A 24 7.54 -4.78 0.52
CA ASN A 24 6.13 -4.51 0.26
C ASN A 24 5.73 -3.12 0.77
N PRO A 25 5.50 -2.12 -0.11
CA PRO A 25 5.21 -0.75 0.32
C PRO A 25 3.88 -0.62 1.10
N VAL A 26 2.98 -1.60 0.96
CA VAL A 26 1.74 -1.67 1.75
C VAL A 26 2.01 -1.80 3.25
N GLU A 27 3.15 -2.39 3.66
CA GLU A 27 3.53 -2.45 5.08
C GLU A 27 3.76 -1.03 5.66
N GLY A 28 4.37 -0.14 4.88
CA GLY A 28 4.55 1.27 5.25
C GLY A 28 3.22 2.00 5.39
N VAL A 29 2.29 1.78 4.47
CA VAL A 29 0.91 2.31 4.53
C VAL A 29 0.23 1.85 5.82
N TRP A 30 0.28 0.56 6.13
CA TRP A 30 -0.36 0.02 7.34
C TRP A 30 0.31 0.50 8.62
N ALA A 31 1.64 0.58 8.66
CA ALA A 31 2.35 1.14 9.80
C ALA A 31 1.91 2.60 10.06
N HIS A 32 1.79 3.40 9.00
CA HIS A 32 1.31 4.78 9.11
C HIS A 32 -0.13 4.86 9.64
N VAL A 33 -1.05 4.07 9.08
CA VAL A 33 -2.45 4.04 9.52
C VAL A 33 -2.55 3.60 10.98
N LYS A 34 -1.89 2.50 11.36
CA LYS A 34 -1.88 2.00 12.74
C LYS A 34 -1.33 3.05 13.72
N ARG A 35 -0.22 3.72 13.36
CA ARG A 35 0.36 4.78 14.19
C ARG A 35 -0.59 5.94 14.41
N SER A 36 -1.36 6.31 13.39
CA SER A 36 -2.37 7.38 13.49
C SER A 36 -3.59 7.03 14.38
N LEU A 37 -3.75 5.74 14.71
CA LEU A 37 -4.83 5.22 15.55
C LEU A 37 -4.35 4.80 16.95
N ALA A 38 -3.04 4.78 17.20
CA ALA A 38 -2.44 4.18 18.41
C ALA A 38 -2.97 4.74 19.74
N ASN A 39 -3.43 6.00 19.74
CA ASN A 39 -3.94 6.67 20.95
C ASN A 39 -5.48 6.77 20.99
N LEU A 40 -6.20 6.10 20.09
CA LEU A 40 -7.66 6.14 20.03
C LEU A 40 -8.26 4.92 20.76
N ALA A 41 -8.99 5.19 21.85
CA ALA A 41 -9.83 4.18 22.50
C ALA A 41 -11.18 4.09 21.75
N VAL A 42 -11.28 3.13 20.83
CA VAL A 42 -12.51 2.89 20.06
C VAL A 42 -13.26 1.71 20.65
N VAL A 43 -14.51 1.92 21.05
CA VAL A 43 -15.32 0.91 21.77
C VAL A 43 -16.18 0.06 20.83
N ALA A 44 -16.12 0.28 19.51
CA ALA A 44 -16.92 -0.44 18.53
C ALA A 44 -16.19 -0.62 17.18
N LEU A 45 -16.35 -1.79 16.56
CA LEU A 45 -15.62 -2.17 15.34
C LEU A 45 -16.02 -1.32 14.11
N ASP A 46 -17.30 -0.99 13.98
CA ASP A 46 -17.83 -0.11 12.94
C ASP A 46 -17.17 1.28 12.97
N ARG A 47 -16.98 1.83 14.17
CA ARG A 47 -16.28 3.11 14.37
C ARG A 47 -14.82 2.99 13.97
N LEU A 48 -14.15 1.87 14.27
CA LEU A 48 -12.77 1.64 13.87
C LEU A 48 -12.65 1.55 12.35
N GLU A 49 -13.57 0.84 11.70
CA GLU A 49 -13.60 0.71 10.24
C GLU A 49 -13.74 2.08 9.56
N VAL A 50 -14.67 2.93 10.02
CA VAL A 50 -14.86 4.29 9.49
C VAL A 50 -13.58 5.11 9.66
N LEU A 51 -12.91 5.02 10.82
CA LEU A 51 -11.65 5.71 11.05
C LEU A 51 -10.56 5.24 10.09
N VAL A 52 -10.36 3.92 9.94
CA VAL A 52 -9.38 3.34 9.01
C VAL A 52 -9.65 3.80 7.58
N ARG A 53 -10.90 3.70 7.09
CA ARG A 53 -11.27 4.18 5.75
C ARG A 53 -10.98 5.66 5.58
N ASN A 54 -11.31 6.49 6.58
CA ASN A 54 -11.02 7.92 6.55
C ASN A 54 -9.50 8.22 6.57
N ARG A 55 -8.68 7.43 7.26
CA ARG A 55 -7.21 7.57 7.23
C ARG A 55 -6.65 7.20 5.85
N LEU A 56 -7.05 6.06 5.30
CA LEU A 56 -6.65 5.61 3.97
C LEU A 56 -7.09 6.59 2.88
N LYS A 57 -8.33 7.09 2.93
CA LYS A 57 -8.83 8.09 1.98
C LYS A 57 -8.00 9.37 2.01
N ARG A 58 -7.56 9.84 3.18
CA ARG A 58 -6.65 11.00 3.23
C ARG A 58 -5.27 10.72 2.66
N LEU A 59 -4.74 9.51 2.83
CA LEU A 59 -3.47 9.11 2.20
C LEU A 59 -3.57 9.09 0.67
N GLN A 60 -4.72 8.73 0.10
CA GLN A 60 -4.94 8.78 -1.36
C GLN A 60 -4.77 10.19 -1.94
N TYR A 61 -5.00 11.24 -1.15
CA TYR A 61 -4.80 12.63 -1.57
C TYR A 61 -3.41 13.19 -1.23
N ARG A 62 -2.46 12.32 -0.88
CA ARG A 62 -1.09 12.68 -0.48
C ARG A 62 -0.05 11.86 -1.27
N PRO A 63 0.07 12.11 -2.58
CA PRO A 63 0.94 11.32 -3.47
C PRO A 63 2.38 11.27 -2.98
N GLU A 64 2.92 12.38 -2.44
CA GLU A 64 4.28 12.45 -1.92
C GLU A 64 4.52 11.50 -0.74
N THR A 65 3.48 11.23 0.05
CA THR A 65 3.57 10.27 1.17
C THR A 65 3.54 8.83 0.65
N LEU A 66 2.75 8.57 -0.39
CA LEU A 66 2.68 7.25 -1.04
C LEU A 66 3.99 6.91 -1.75
N ASP A 67 4.58 7.87 -2.46
CA ASP A 67 5.88 7.75 -3.09
C ASP A 67 6.97 7.46 -2.05
N GLY A 68 6.90 8.11 -0.88
CA GLY A 68 7.79 7.84 0.24
C GLY A 68 7.72 6.40 0.76
N PHE A 69 6.54 5.76 0.76
CA PHE A 69 6.42 4.35 1.15
C PHE A 69 7.08 3.40 0.15
N ILE A 70 6.99 3.73 -1.15
CA ILE A 70 7.65 2.97 -2.21
C ILE A 70 9.17 3.16 -2.11
N ALA A 71 9.64 4.40 -1.99
CA ALA A 71 11.05 4.72 -1.82
C ALA A 71 11.66 4.03 -0.59
N GLY A 72 10.89 3.88 0.50
CA GLY A 72 11.30 3.16 1.70
C GLY A 72 11.61 1.67 1.50
N THR A 73 11.09 1.06 0.43
CA THR A 73 11.42 -0.34 0.06
C THR A 73 12.74 -0.46 -0.72
N GLY A 74 13.32 0.67 -1.14
CA GLY A 74 14.48 0.69 -2.05
C GLY A 74 14.16 0.29 -3.49
N LEU A 75 12.91 -0.02 -3.81
CA LEU A 75 12.44 -0.31 -5.16
C LEU A 75 12.10 0.99 -5.90
N THR A 76 12.43 1.05 -7.20
CA THR A 76 12.01 2.13 -8.09
C THR A 76 10.84 1.65 -8.95
N LEU A 77 9.83 2.50 -9.13
CA LEU A 77 8.82 2.31 -10.18
C LEU A 77 9.39 2.86 -11.47
N ASP A 78 10.30 2.11 -12.10
CA ASP A 78 10.73 2.46 -13.44
C ASP A 78 9.55 2.23 -14.38
N ASN A 79 9.25 3.23 -15.23
CA ASN A 79 8.24 3.06 -16.24
C ASN A 79 8.76 1.99 -17.22
N PRO A 80 8.03 0.89 -17.48
CA PRO A 80 8.49 -0.08 -18.47
C PRO A 80 8.68 0.66 -19.79
N THR A 81 9.86 0.54 -20.40
CA THR A 81 10.10 1.04 -21.76
C THR A 81 9.03 0.44 -22.66
N SER A 82 8.24 1.30 -23.31
CA SER A 82 7.38 0.85 -24.41
C SER A 82 8.25 0.11 -25.44
N PRO A 83 7.74 -0.97 -26.04
CA PRO A 83 8.47 -1.69 -27.07
C PRO A 83 8.88 -0.78 -28.24
#